data_AF-A0A482T8T5-F1
#
_entry.id   AF-A0A482T8T5-F1
#
_cell.length_a   1.000
_cell.length_b   1.000
_cell.length_c   1.000
_cell.angle_alpha   90.00
_cell.angle_beta   90.00
_cell.angle_gamma   90.00
#
_symmetry.space_group_name_H-M   'P 1'
#
loop_
_entity.id
_entity.type
_entity.pdbx_description
1 polymer ?
#
loop_
_entity_poly.entity_id
_entity_poly.type
_entity_poly.pdbx_seq_one_letter_code
_entity_poly.pdbx_strand_id
1 'polypeptide(L)' 'MTENLLQDDVGSMLTTVFGATDEPVYVVNPSRRTISELVSTLDADSGAPEVRLLADERALKDVMDDFLVASTAAD' A
#
# COMPACT_ATOMS: atom_id res chain seq x y z
N MET A 1 5.73 -22.84 -6.47
CA MET A 1 5.37 -23.11 -5.07
C MET A 1 4.86 -21.81 -4.51
N THR A 2 3.69 -21.76 -3.89
CA THR A 2 3.25 -20.55 -3.20
C THR A 2 3.93 -20.53 -1.84
N GLU A 3 4.96 -19.71 -1.71
CA GLU A 3 5.61 -19.45 -0.43
C GLU A 3 4.75 -18.45 0.34
N ASN A 4 4.42 -18.77 1.60
CA ASN A 4 3.76 -17.80 2.47
C ASN A 4 4.82 -16.81 2.96
N LEU A 5 4.63 -15.54 2.63
CA LEU A 5 5.45 -14.46 3.14
C LEU A 5 4.88 -14.01 4.49
N LEU A 6 5.63 -14.23 5.57
CA LEU A 6 5.31 -13.76 6.91
C LEU A 6 6.34 -12.71 7.33
N GLN A 7 5.86 -11.55 7.78
CA GLN A 7 6.66 -10.44 8.28
C GLN A 7 6.02 -9.87 9.55
N ASP A 8 6.77 -9.06 10.30
CA ASP A 8 6.31 -8.43 11.53
C ASP A 8 5.15 -7.44 11.29
N ASP A 9 5.13 -6.80 10.12
CA ASP A 9 4.13 -5.81 9.74
C ASP A 9 3.89 -5.74 8.21
N VAL A 10 2.76 -5.12 7.85
CA VAL A 10 2.27 -5.06 6.47
C VAL A 10 3.23 -4.27 5.59
N GLY A 11 3.80 -3.16 6.08
CA GLY A 11 4.83 -2.41 5.34
C GLY A 11 6.03 -3.26 4.97
N SER A 12 6.60 -4.01 5.91
CA SER A 12 7.74 -4.91 5.66
C SER A 12 7.41 -6.00 4.64
N MET A 13 6.17 -6.52 4.67
CA MET A 13 5.67 -7.45 3.65
C MET A 13 5.61 -6.80 2.28
N LEU A 14 5.07 -5.58 2.16
CA LEU A 14 4.94 -4.86 0.90
C LEU A 14 6.30 -4.50 0.29
N THR A 15 7.25 -4.00 1.10
CA THR A 15 8.62 -3.74 0.66
C THR A 15 9.29 -4.99 0.09
N THR A 16 9.10 -6.15 0.73
CA THR A 16 9.64 -7.42 0.23
C THR A 16 9.05 -7.78 -1.14
N VAL A 17 7.74 -7.60 -1.32
CA VAL A 17 7.06 -7.89 -2.58
C VAL A 17 7.52 -6.94 -3.69
N PHE A 18 7.64 -5.65 -3.41
CA PHE A 18 8.08 -4.65 -4.38
C PHE A 18 9.52 -4.86 -4.83
N GLY A 19 10.42 -5.25 -3.92
CA GLY A 19 11.80 -5.58 -4.27
C GLY A 19 11.97 -6.89 -5.07
N ALA A 20 10.92 -7.70 -5.18
CA ALA A 20 10.98 -8.99 -5.87
C ALA A 20 10.57 -8.92 -7.35
N THR A 21 10.00 -7.81 -7.82
CA THR A 21 9.46 -7.70 -9.19
C THR A 21 9.41 -6.27 -9.71
N ASP A 22 9.78 -6.10 -10.97
CA ASP A 22 9.54 -4.87 -11.75
C ASP A 22 8.19 -4.89 -12.49
N GLU A 23 7.49 -6.04 -12.50
CA GLU A 23 6.16 -6.16 -13.10
C GLU A 23 5.06 -5.51 -12.24
N PRO A 24 3.95 -5.03 -12.84
CA PRO A 24 2.87 -4.42 -12.09
C PRO A 24 2.27 -5.35 -11.03
N VAL A 25 2.09 -4.82 -9.81
CA VAL A 25 1.53 -5.55 -8.67
C VAL A 25 0.04 -5.25 -8.54
N TYR A 26 -0.77 -6.29 -8.42
CA TYR A 26 -2.22 -6.16 -8.20
C TYR A 26 -2.57 -6.38 -6.74
N VAL A 27 -3.23 -5.40 -6.12
CA VAL A 27 -3.71 -5.48 -4.74
C VAL A 27 -5.23 -5.52 -4.77
N VAL A 28 -5.80 -6.64 -4.33
CA VAL A 28 -7.24 -6.92 -4.43
C VAL A 28 -7.88 -6.95 -3.05
N ASN A 29 -9.00 -6.21 -2.91
CA ASN A 29 -9.79 -6.08 -1.69
C ASN A 29 -8.95 -5.78 -0.42
N PRO A 30 -8.05 -4.77 -0.46
CA PRO A 30 -7.27 -4.40 0.72
C PRO A 30 -8.16 -3.80 1.80
N SER A 31 -7.75 -3.97 3.05
CA SER A 31 -8.34 -3.25 4.18
C SER A 31 -7.91 -1.77 4.15
N ARG A 32 -8.66 -0.89 4.83
CA ARG A 32 -8.28 0.53 5.03
C ARG A 32 -6.83 0.69 5.51
N ARG A 33 -6.45 -0.10 6.52
CA ARG A 33 -5.07 -0.14 7.06
C ARG A 33 -4.05 -0.55 5.99
N THR A 34 -4.37 -1.55 5.18
CA THR A 34 -3.48 -2.01 4.10
C THR A 34 -3.29 -0.93 3.03
N ILE A 35 -4.33 -0.17 2.68
CA ILE A 35 -4.22 0.94 1.72
C ILE A 35 -3.31 2.04 2.26
N SER A 36 -3.46 2.44 3.53
CA SER A 36 -2.60 3.46 4.13
C SER A 36 -1.13 3.03 4.15
N GLU A 37 -0.85 1.81 4.63
CA GLU A 37 0.51 1.24 4.63
C GLU A 37 1.09 1.14 3.22
N LEU A 38 0.26 0.73 2.24
CA LEU A 38 0.64 0.68 0.83
C LEU A 38 1.10 2.04 0.31
N VAL A 39 0.33 3.10 0.54
CA VAL A 39 0.71 4.45 0.11
C VAL A 39 2.01 4.89 0.80
N SER A 40 2.14 4.67 2.11
CA SER A 40 3.37 5.02 2.85
C SER A 40 4.60 4.25 2.36
N THR A 41 4.47 2.96 2.04
CA THR A 41 5.56 2.16 1.49
C THR A 41 5.95 2.64 0.08
N LEU A 42 4.98 2.97 -0.76
CA LEU A 42 5.26 3.48 -2.11
C LEU A 42 5.90 4.88 -2.09
N ASP A 43 5.48 5.75 -1.18
CA ASP A 43 6.08 7.09 -1.02
C ASP A 43 7.55 7.01 -0.55
N ALA A 44 7.86 6.04 0.31
CA ALA A 44 9.20 5.82 0.82
C ALA A 44 10.18 5.19 -0.19
N ASP A 45 9.67 4.56 -1.26
CA ASP A 45 10.48 3.84 -2.25
C ASP A 45 10.25 4.35 -3.69
N SER A 46 11.18 5.19 -4.15
CA SER A 46 11.14 5.75 -5.51
C SER A 46 11.36 4.72 -6.63
N GLY A 47 11.76 3.49 -6.30
CA GLY A 47 11.93 2.38 -7.24
C GLY A 47 10.77 1.39 -7.25
N ALA A 48 9.69 1.65 -6.50
CA ALA A 48 8.58 0.72 -6.39
C ALA A 48 7.86 0.49 -7.75
N PRO A 49 7.33 -0.73 -7.99
CA PRO A 49 6.64 -1.06 -9.23
C PRO A 49 5.29 -0.34 -9.35
N GLU A 50 4.71 -0.34 -10.56
CA GLU A 50 3.34 0.11 -10.76
C GLU A 50 2.37 -0.75 -9.93
N VAL A 51 1.55 -0.13 -9.07
CA VAL A 51 0.53 -0.85 -8.30
C VAL A 51 -0.87 -0.56 -8.85
N ARG A 52 -1.63 -1.63 -9.11
CA ARG A 52 -3.03 -1.58 -9.54
C ARG A 52 -3.93 -2.06 -8.42
N LEU A 53 -4.78 -1.15 -7.94
CA LEU A 53 -5.63 -1.38 -6.78
C LEU A 53 -7.07 -1.69 -7.20
N LEU A 54 -7.60 -2.80 -6.72
CA LEU A 54 -9.04 -3.11 -6.77
C LEU A 54 -9.58 -3.10 -5.34
N ALA A 55 -10.03 -1.93 -4.89
CA ALA A 55 -10.51 -1.70 -3.53
C ALA A 55 -11.99 -1.32 -3.48
N ASP A 56 -12.58 -1.47 -2.30
CA ASP A 56 -13.90 -0.90 -2.02
C ASP A 56 -13.85 0.63 -2.05
N GLU A 57 -14.84 1.24 -2.69
CA GLU A 57 -14.91 2.70 -2.87
C GLU A 57 -14.93 3.45 -1.53
N ARG A 58 -15.63 2.91 -0.52
CA ARG A 58 -15.72 3.56 0.79
C ARG A 58 -14.39 3.49 1.52
N ALA A 59 -13.72 2.34 1.45
CA ALA A 59 -12.39 2.19 2.02
C ALA A 59 -11.39 3.20 1.42
N LEU A 60 -11.46 3.45 0.11
CA LEU A 60 -10.61 4.44 -0.54
C LEU A 60 -10.93 5.88 -0.10
N LYS A 61 -12.22 6.22 0.01
CA LYS A 61 -12.67 7.54 0.47
C LYS A 61 -12.24 7.81 1.91
N ASP A 62 -12.42 6.85 2.80
CA ASP A 62 -12.05 6.99 4.21
C ASP A 62 -10.54 7.26 4.37
N VAL A 63 -9.68 6.52 3.65
CA VAL A 63 -8.22 6.75 3.67
C VAL A 63 -7.86 8.11 3.08
N MET A 64 -8.49 8.51 1.98
CA MET A 64 -8.22 9.82 1.37
C MET A 64 -8.56 10.97 2.33
N ASP A 65 -9.68 10.86 3.05
CA ASP A 65 -10.07 11.84 4.06
C ASP A 65 -9.02 11.96 5.18
N ASP A 66 -8.47 10.84 5.66
CA ASP A 66 -7.36 10.87 6.64
C ASP A 66 -6.12 11.58 6.08
N PHE A 67 -5.74 11.29 4.83
CA PHE A 67 -4.58 11.93 4.21
C PHE A 67 -4.76 13.43 4.01
N LEU A 68 -5.96 13.90 3.66
CA LEU A 68 -6.26 15.32 3.54
C LEU A 68 -6.14 16.05 4.88
N VAL A 69 -6.64 15.43 5.96
CA VAL A 69 -6.50 15.95 7.31
C VAL A 69 -5.03 15.98 7.74
N ALA A 70 -4.29 14.90 7.49
CA ALA A 70 -2.87 14.81 7.82
C ALA A 70 -2.03 15.84 7.04
N SER A 71 -2.31 16.01 5.75
CA SER A 71 -1.66 17.01 4.88
C SER A 71 -1.91 18.43 5.38
N THR A 72 -3.15 18.75 5.74
CA THR A 72 -3.50 20.06 6.33
C THR A 72 -2.81 20.29 7.67
N ALA A 73 -2.62 19.25 8.49
CA ALA A 73 -1.92 19.36 9.77
C ALA A 73 -0.39 19.47 9.62
N ALA A 74 0.15 19.02 8.49
CA ALA A 74 1.58 19.08 8.18
C ALA A 74 2.01 20.42 7.58
N ASP A 75 1.07 21.20 7.03
CA ASP A 75 1.26 22.60 6.58
C ASP A 75 1.22 23.57 7.79
#